data_AF-A0AAE5XKX1-F1
#
_entry.id   AF-A0AAE5XKX1-F1
#
_cell.length_a   1.000
_cell.length_b   1.000
_cell.length_c   1.000
_cell.angle_alpha   90.00
_cell.angle_beta   90.00
_cell.angle_gamma   90.00
#
_symmetry.space_group_name_H-M   'P 1'
#
loop_
_entity.id
_entity.type
_entity.pdbx_description
1 polymer ?
#
loop_
_entity_poly.entity_id
_entity_poly.type
_entity_poly.pdbx_seq_one_letter_code
_entity_poly.pdbx_strand_id
1 'polypeptide(L)'
;MTNSSKSDDQIVYAKIHPSIGIARVGNSLAEDGFYIGPQVSNPPPKEPGEYRDATGALKREVAEFRIYGYDGNGQVVRELSIDDVTQIEWTVELANHKAAWYNFELALDIPEAAAATPSTLRNASVKDRSELSITPGPRSINTPSSYGPEYQFRGGKFMGIDVPLGELRTDSTGRLLVFGGHGKSASYDGKPPTTFANNDGWYDDTSDGPVTASVVFNGRKLDVAPAWVVVAPPNYGPQQKSVRTMYALMTDLAINAGMAPAPTCPSFQNDILPVLKAMCDLQWMNAGFAAGFGFGMPQHFLDPDYLRKLSMPGDDYAELRRTVANAFRHPGRNDISMNLWPWVYGDAMNIPMPPVTNAMNALTETQLAMLGYWAQGQFESDYDPDANPPRSIDDVPISEQPACLDKAALEFCLADAFHPGCEMTWPVRHATMYSEPYRWRHRAANNPEPNYGSTLTSAEALSYNGPLYAQFPGSITRWMAIPWQTDTASCRSGYDSQYDPYLPTFWPARVPNQVLSEENYSKVMDTGLTRQERIAAYQERSDWDRTLGVGYDNQLANMIDRFPEMGIVEVRPGVPNDPDFPPVMQVEDRGGPDMTKEERRLTDHAMRRELMRQKAPRR
;
A
#
# COMPACT_ATOMS: atom_id res chain seq x y z
N MET A 1 34.03 -19.20 -23.49
CA MET A 1 33.74 -20.57 -23.94
C MET A 1 33.95 -21.49 -22.74
N THR A 2 33.03 -22.30 -22.22
CA THR A 2 31.67 -22.71 -22.57
C THR A 2 31.17 -23.44 -21.32
N ASN A 3 30.38 -22.79 -20.47
CA ASN A 3 29.65 -23.48 -19.40
C ASN A 3 28.23 -22.93 -19.13
N SER A 4 27.82 -21.83 -19.77
CA SER A 4 26.44 -21.33 -19.65
C SER A 4 25.45 -21.97 -20.64
N SER A 5 25.91 -22.63 -21.72
CA SER A 5 24.99 -23.07 -22.78
C SER A 5 24.11 -24.27 -22.39
N LYS A 6 24.56 -25.17 -21.51
CA LYS A 6 23.77 -26.36 -21.15
C LYS A 6 22.61 -26.10 -20.17
N SER A 7 22.71 -25.06 -19.34
CA SER A 7 21.62 -24.71 -18.40
C SER A 7 20.57 -23.83 -19.07
N ASP A 8 20.99 -22.98 -20.00
CA ASP A 8 20.12 -22.04 -20.72
C ASP A 8 19.19 -22.72 -21.74
N ASP A 9 19.61 -23.85 -22.32
CA ASP A 9 18.78 -24.67 -23.22
C ASP A 9 17.49 -25.19 -22.55
N GLN A 10 17.42 -25.15 -21.21
CA GLN A 10 16.27 -25.61 -20.43
C GLN A 10 15.14 -24.58 -20.35
N ILE A 11 15.42 -23.29 -20.61
CA ILE A 11 14.42 -22.23 -20.54
C ILE A 11 13.34 -22.53 -21.59
N VAL A 12 12.06 -22.55 -21.21
CA VAL A 12 10.95 -22.83 -22.14
C VAL A 12 9.91 -21.71 -22.17
N TYR A 13 9.78 -20.95 -21.09
CA TYR A 13 8.96 -19.74 -20.99
C TYR A 13 9.61 -18.76 -20.03
N ALA A 14 9.05 -17.55 -19.93
CA ALA A 14 9.51 -16.54 -18.98
C ALA A 14 8.34 -15.90 -18.23
N LYS A 15 8.62 -15.23 -17.11
CA LYS A 15 7.64 -14.43 -16.37
C LYS A 15 8.24 -13.07 -15.98
N ILE A 16 7.39 -12.05 -15.98
CA ILE A 16 7.74 -10.71 -15.48
C ILE A 16 7.49 -10.65 -13.97
N HIS A 17 8.48 -10.12 -13.24
CA HIS A 17 8.44 -9.90 -11.79
C HIS A 17 8.90 -8.48 -11.42
N PRO A 18 8.29 -7.83 -10.42
CA PRO A 18 7.14 -8.32 -9.65
C PRO A 18 5.90 -8.50 -10.54
N SER A 19 5.03 -9.45 -10.20
CA SER A 19 3.78 -9.70 -10.93
C SER A 19 2.82 -8.50 -10.84
N ILE A 20 2.90 -7.74 -9.75
CA ILE A 20 2.27 -6.44 -9.54
C ILE A 20 3.35 -5.50 -8.99
N GLY A 21 3.83 -4.57 -9.82
CA GLY A 21 4.76 -3.53 -9.41
C GLY A 21 4.02 -2.31 -8.86
N ILE A 22 4.64 -1.64 -7.88
CA ILE A 22 4.10 -0.43 -7.26
C ILE A 22 5.02 0.74 -7.57
N ALA A 23 4.46 1.76 -8.22
CA ALA A 23 5.09 3.05 -8.40
C ALA A 23 4.29 4.10 -7.60
N ARG A 24 4.91 5.21 -7.23
CA ARG A 24 4.24 6.28 -6.47
C ARG A 24 4.54 7.65 -7.04
N VAL A 25 3.51 8.48 -7.05
CA VAL A 25 3.61 9.86 -7.52
C VAL A 25 4.52 10.71 -6.63
N GLY A 26 5.15 11.71 -7.22
CA GLY A 26 6.05 12.66 -6.57
C GLY A 26 6.32 13.85 -7.50
N ASN A 27 6.43 15.05 -6.94
CA ASN A 27 6.51 16.28 -7.74
C ASN A 27 7.92 16.64 -8.21
N SER A 28 8.95 15.86 -7.86
CA SER A 28 10.31 16.10 -8.34
C SER A 28 10.43 15.94 -9.86
N LEU A 29 11.09 16.93 -10.48
CA LEU A 29 11.46 16.95 -11.90
C LEU A 29 12.97 16.79 -12.11
N ALA A 30 13.72 16.60 -11.01
CA ALA A 30 15.16 16.43 -11.06
C ALA A 30 15.52 15.09 -11.76
N GLU A 31 16.73 15.02 -12.33
CA GLU A 31 17.22 13.81 -12.99
C GLU A 31 17.32 12.63 -12.01
N ASP A 32 17.74 12.91 -10.78
CA ASP A 32 17.78 12.01 -9.62
C ASP A 32 16.50 12.07 -8.75
N GLY A 33 15.41 12.62 -9.32
CA GLY A 33 14.12 12.84 -8.67
C GLY A 33 13.29 11.58 -8.41
N PHE A 34 13.94 10.44 -8.17
CA PHE A 34 13.29 9.14 -7.97
C PHE A 34 14.13 8.18 -7.14
N TYR A 35 13.50 7.10 -6.67
CA TYR A 35 14.15 5.93 -6.10
C TYR A 35 13.38 4.66 -6.52
N ILE A 36 14.07 3.52 -6.53
CA ILE A 36 13.43 2.22 -6.80
C ILE A 36 12.69 1.74 -5.55
N GLY A 37 11.46 1.24 -5.75
CA GLY A 37 10.67 0.65 -4.67
C GLY A 37 11.30 -0.60 -4.06
N PRO A 38 10.76 -1.13 -2.95
CA PRO A 38 11.30 -2.30 -2.26
C PRO A 38 11.40 -3.53 -3.16
N GLN A 39 12.57 -4.20 -3.15
CA GLN A 39 12.81 -5.46 -3.88
C GLN A 39 13.00 -6.66 -2.94
N VAL A 40 13.06 -6.40 -1.64
CA VAL A 40 13.09 -7.40 -0.57
C VAL A 40 12.14 -6.97 0.55
N SER A 41 11.71 -7.90 1.39
CA SER A 41 10.84 -7.61 2.54
C SER A 41 11.49 -6.72 3.61
N ASN A 42 12.82 -6.71 3.72
CA ASN A 42 13.54 -5.96 4.74
C ASN A 42 14.59 -5.04 4.10
N PRO A 43 14.19 -4.06 3.28
CA PRO A 43 15.14 -3.16 2.63
C PRO A 43 15.85 -2.28 3.68
N PRO A 44 17.09 -1.86 3.43
CA PRO A 44 17.73 -0.86 4.28
C PRO A 44 16.97 0.45 4.24
N PRO A 45 16.90 1.18 5.38
CA PRO A 45 16.38 2.53 5.35
C PRO A 45 17.24 3.37 4.41
N LYS A 46 16.59 4.27 3.69
CA LYS A 46 17.29 5.35 3.02
C LYS A 46 17.88 6.31 4.05
N GLU A 47 18.93 7.02 3.67
CA GLU A 47 19.50 8.05 4.53
C GLU A 47 18.47 9.18 4.75
N PRO A 48 18.46 9.84 5.93
CA PRO A 48 17.53 10.93 6.18
C PRO A 48 17.59 12.03 5.10
N GLY A 49 16.43 12.43 4.59
CA GLY A 49 16.28 13.40 3.51
C GLY A 49 16.33 12.83 2.08
N GLU A 50 16.66 11.55 1.89
CA GLU A 50 16.83 10.97 0.53
C GLU A 50 15.54 10.88 -0.29
N TYR A 51 14.37 10.89 0.36
CA TYR A 51 13.07 10.85 -0.31
C TYR A 51 12.69 12.15 -1.03
N ARG A 52 13.55 13.18 -0.93
CA ARG A 52 13.37 14.47 -1.58
C ARG A 52 14.61 14.86 -2.37
N ASP A 53 14.40 15.67 -3.39
CA ASP A 53 15.51 16.29 -4.11
C ASP A 53 16.04 17.54 -3.39
N ALA A 54 17.10 18.14 -3.94
CA ALA A 54 17.74 19.33 -3.37
C ALA A 54 16.83 20.57 -3.28
N THR A 55 15.71 20.60 -4.00
CA THR A 55 14.70 21.66 -3.91
C THR A 55 13.64 21.40 -2.84
N GLY A 56 13.66 20.22 -2.24
CA GLY A 56 12.67 19.74 -1.28
C GLY A 56 11.46 19.07 -1.94
N ALA A 57 11.44 18.92 -3.27
CA ALA A 57 10.37 18.22 -3.96
C ALA A 57 10.45 16.71 -3.69
N LEU A 58 9.29 16.08 -3.59
CA LEU A 58 9.15 14.66 -3.30
C LEU A 58 9.57 13.82 -4.51
N LYS A 59 10.50 12.89 -4.30
CA LYS A 59 10.92 11.94 -5.32
C LYS A 59 9.82 10.92 -5.63
N ARG A 60 9.75 10.47 -6.88
CA ARG A 60 8.87 9.36 -7.30
C ARG A 60 9.42 8.01 -6.82
N GLU A 61 8.55 7.12 -6.37
CA GLU A 61 8.89 5.70 -6.19
C GLU A 61 8.66 5.00 -7.53
N VAL A 62 9.65 4.22 -7.99
CA VAL A 62 9.66 3.60 -9.32
C VAL A 62 9.57 2.09 -9.19
N ALA A 63 8.66 1.49 -9.95
CA ALA A 63 8.58 0.04 -10.08
C ALA A 63 9.63 -0.45 -11.08
N GLU A 64 10.58 -1.24 -10.61
CA GLU A 64 11.53 -1.97 -11.48
C GLU A 64 10.97 -3.37 -11.79
N PHE A 65 10.93 -3.72 -13.07
CA PHE A 65 10.52 -5.04 -13.55
C PHE A 65 11.68 -5.79 -14.19
N ARG A 66 11.72 -7.08 -13.92
CA ARG A 66 12.70 -8.07 -14.39
C ARG A 66 11.98 -9.21 -15.09
N ILE A 67 12.70 -9.92 -15.97
CA ILE A 67 12.20 -11.13 -16.62
C ILE A 67 13.02 -12.31 -16.13
N TYR A 68 12.36 -13.37 -15.67
CA TYR A 68 13.03 -14.62 -15.31
C TYR A 68 12.64 -15.72 -16.28
N GLY A 69 13.63 -16.49 -16.75
CA GLY A 69 13.44 -17.67 -17.58
C GLY A 69 13.22 -18.92 -16.73
N TYR A 70 12.27 -19.76 -17.13
CA TYR A 70 11.85 -20.95 -16.39
C TYR A 70 12.03 -22.21 -17.22
N ASP A 71 12.38 -23.32 -16.55
CA ASP A 71 12.44 -24.64 -17.16
C ASP A 71 11.05 -25.29 -17.33
N GLY A 72 11.02 -26.49 -17.92
CA GLY A 72 9.78 -27.25 -18.12
C GLY A 72 9.08 -27.71 -16.83
N ASN A 73 9.76 -27.63 -15.69
CA ASN A 73 9.21 -27.95 -14.37
C ASN A 73 8.77 -26.70 -13.59
N GLY A 74 8.93 -25.51 -14.17
CA GLY A 74 8.62 -24.24 -13.53
C GLY A 74 9.66 -23.78 -12.51
N GLN A 75 10.90 -24.27 -12.60
CA GLN A 75 12.02 -23.76 -11.81
C GLN A 75 12.67 -22.58 -12.52
N VAL A 76 13.07 -21.57 -11.75
CA VAL A 76 13.81 -20.41 -12.26
C VAL A 76 15.21 -20.86 -12.68
N VAL A 77 15.57 -20.58 -13.93
CA VAL A 77 16.92 -20.84 -14.45
C VAL A 77 17.81 -19.63 -14.20
N ARG A 78 17.37 -18.45 -14.65
CA ARG A 78 18.07 -17.17 -14.46
C ARG A 78 17.20 -15.96 -14.79
N GLU A 79 17.68 -14.78 -14.42
CA GLU A 79 17.21 -13.50 -14.97
C GLU A 79 17.63 -13.39 -16.47
N LEU A 80 16.73 -12.84 -17.28
CA LEU A 80 16.93 -12.48 -18.68
C LEU A 80 17.09 -10.97 -18.79
N SER A 81 18.28 -10.53 -19.19
CA SER A 81 18.62 -9.14 -19.52
C SER A 81 18.83 -8.99 -21.02
N ILE A 82 18.82 -7.76 -21.55
CA ILE A 82 19.17 -7.52 -22.96
C ILE A 82 20.67 -7.78 -23.15
N ASP A 83 21.00 -8.72 -24.04
CA ASP A 83 22.37 -9.13 -24.35
C ASP A 83 22.47 -9.70 -25.78
N ASP A 84 23.63 -10.26 -26.15
CA ASP A 84 23.89 -10.82 -27.49
C ASP A 84 22.93 -11.97 -27.90
N VAL A 85 22.30 -12.63 -26.92
CA VAL A 85 21.42 -13.78 -27.16
C VAL A 85 19.96 -13.53 -26.79
N THR A 86 19.67 -12.40 -26.12
CA THR A 86 18.36 -12.07 -25.57
C THR A 86 17.92 -10.69 -26.04
N GLN A 87 16.82 -10.65 -26.79
CA GLN A 87 16.14 -9.41 -27.17
C GLN A 87 14.89 -9.27 -26.32
N ILE A 88 14.70 -8.09 -25.72
CA ILE A 88 13.53 -7.77 -24.90
C ILE A 88 12.93 -6.46 -25.41
N GLU A 89 11.65 -6.49 -25.74
CA GLU A 89 10.84 -5.31 -25.95
C GLU A 89 9.74 -5.28 -24.90
N TRP A 90 9.80 -4.29 -24.02
CA TRP A 90 8.75 -4.04 -23.03
C TRP A 90 7.62 -3.27 -23.67
N THR A 91 6.38 -3.53 -23.24
CA THR A 91 5.20 -2.72 -23.58
C THR A 91 4.34 -2.54 -22.34
N VAL A 92 4.06 -1.29 -22.00
CA VAL A 92 3.22 -0.90 -20.86
C VAL A 92 2.10 0.00 -21.36
N GLU A 93 0.90 -0.19 -20.83
CA GLU A 93 -0.24 0.69 -21.08
C GLU A 93 -0.81 1.17 -19.76
N LEU A 94 -0.87 2.48 -19.53
CA LEU A 94 -1.46 3.07 -18.33
C LEU A 94 -2.75 3.78 -18.67
N ALA A 95 -3.73 3.71 -17.77
CA ALA A 95 -4.93 4.54 -17.85
C ALA A 95 -5.45 4.93 -16.47
N ASN A 96 -6.31 5.97 -16.45
CA ASN A 96 -7.07 6.37 -15.27
C ASN A 96 -8.54 6.53 -15.65
N HIS A 97 -9.40 5.74 -15.01
CA HIS A 97 -10.85 5.74 -15.22
C HIS A 97 -11.64 6.25 -14.01
N LYS A 98 -10.99 6.82 -12.99
CA LYS A 98 -11.64 7.20 -11.72
C LYS A 98 -12.82 8.14 -11.91
N ALA A 99 -12.67 9.17 -12.75
CA ALA A 99 -13.72 10.14 -13.03
C ALA A 99 -14.86 9.57 -13.91
N ALA A 100 -14.57 8.50 -14.67
CA ALA A 100 -15.52 7.77 -15.49
C ALA A 100 -16.22 6.62 -14.74
N TRP A 101 -15.83 6.34 -13.50
CA TRP A 101 -16.34 5.22 -12.71
C TRP A 101 -17.48 5.62 -11.77
N TYR A 102 -17.89 4.70 -10.90
CA TYR A 102 -18.93 4.89 -9.91
C TYR A 102 -18.39 5.55 -8.64
N ASN A 103 -19.28 6.19 -7.88
CA ASN A 103 -18.99 6.69 -6.54
C ASN A 103 -18.59 5.54 -5.62
N PHE A 104 -17.55 5.77 -4.84
CA PHE A 104 -17.23 4.91 -3.71
C PHE A 104 -18.15 5.27 -2.54
N GLU A 105 -19.07 4.38 -2.21
CA GLU A 105 -19.98 4.52 -1.06
C GLU A 105 -19.59 3.55 0.06
N LEU A 106 -19.32 2.29 -0.35
CA LEU A 106 -18.83 1.21 0.49
C LEU A 106 -18.21 0.13 -0.41
N ALA A 107 -17.39 -0.75 0.16
CA ALA A 107 -16.98 -1.97 -0.53
C ALA A 107 -18.23 -2.78 -0.92
N LEU A 108 -18.42 -3.11 -2.20
CA LEU A 108 -19.68 -3.69 -2.69
C LEU A 108 -19.83 -5.18 -2.37
N ASP A 109 -18.81 -5.80 -1.79
CA ASP A 109 -18.73 -7.23 -1.47
C ASP A 109 -18.98 -7.54 0.01
N ILE A 110 -19.31 -6.54 0.83
CA ILE A 110 -19.74 -6.73 2.22
C ILE A 110 -21.26 -6.62 2.37
N PRO A 111 -21.88 -7.32 3.34
CA PRO A 111 -23.34 -7.30 3.53
C PRO A 111 -23.94 -5.90 3.69
N GLU A 112 -23.22 -5.00 4.35
CA GLU A 112 -23.66 -3.63 4.61
C GLU A 112 -23.89 -2.81 3.33
N ALA A 113 -23.26 -3.17 2.21
CA ALA A 113 -23.41 -2.47 0.93
C ALA A 113 -24.85 -2.55 0.39
N ALA A 114 -25.58 -3.63 0.71
CA ALA A 114 -26.97 -3.81 0.29
C ALA A 114 -27.93 -2.75 0.90
N ALA A 115 -27.55 -2.15 2.02
CA ALA A 115 -28.31 -1.10 2.70
C ALA A 115 -27.70 0.30 2.54
N ALA A 116 -26.56 0.41 1.84
CA ALA A 116 -25.87 1.68 1.62
C ALA A 116 -26.52 2.50 0.50
N THR A 117 -26.08 3.76 0.37
CA THR A 117 -26.39 4.58 -0.80
C THR A 117 -25.93 3.85 -2.07
N PRO A 118 -26.74 3.80 -3.14
CA PRO A 118 -26.31 3.17 -4.37
C PRO A 118 -25.10 3.88 -5.00
N SER A 119 -24.09 3.12 -5.40
CA SER A 119 -22.94 3.62 -6.16
C SER A 119 -23.37 4.07 -7.55
N THR A 120 -23.68 5.35 -7.70
CA THR A 120 -24.03 5.99 -8.98
C THR A 120 -22.78 6.47 -9.72
N LEU A 121 -22.88 6.71 -11.03
CA LEU A 121 -21.76 7.24 -11.83
C LEU A 121 -21.25 8.57 -11.26
N ARG A 122 -19.93 8.71 -11.10
CA ARG A 122 -19.27 10.02 -11.01
C ARG A 122 -19.49 10.77 -12.31
N ASN A 123 -19.58 12.09 -12.25
CA ASN A 123 -19.81 12.95 -13.41
C ASN A 123 -21.07 12.55 -14.21
N ALA A 124 -22.15 12.16 -13.54
CA ALA A 124 -23.34 11.60 -14.18
C ALA A 124 -24.01 12.52 -15.22
N SER A 125 -23.75 13.83 -15.16
CA SER A 125 -24.26 14.82 -16.12
C SER A 125 -23.50 14.84 -17.45
N VAL A 126 -22.30 14.25 -17.52
CA VAL A 126 -21.46 14.23 -18.72
C VAL A 126 -21.96 13.13 -19.67
N LYS A 127 -22.41 13.55 -20.86
CA LYS A 127 -22.99 12.65 -21.87
C LYS A 127 -21.95 11.83 -22.61
N ASP A 128 -20.86 12.47 -23.04
CA ASP A 128 -19.73 11.77 -23.65
C ASP A 128 -18.77 11.29 -22.56
N ARG A 129 -18.95 10.04 -22.14
CA ARG A 129 -18.14 9.43 -21.08
C ARG A 129 -16.68 9.22 -21.48
N SER A 130 -16.35 9.28 -22.77
CA SER A 130 -14.96 9.12 -23.23
C SER A 130 -14.08 10.30 -22.81
N GLU A 131 -14.65 11.48 -22.58
CA GLU A 131 -13.94 12.67 -22.10
C GLU A 131 -13.45 12.55 -20.64
N LEU A 132 -13.94 11.57 -19.89
CA LEU A 132 -13.64 11.39 -18.45
C LEU A 132 -12.48 10.43 -18.19
N SER A 133 -12.06 9.66 -19.19
CA SER A 133 -11.01 8.65 -19.04
C SER A 133 -9.69 9.15 -19.62
N ILE A 134 -8.61 9.01 -18.86
CA ILE A 134 -7.27 9.41 -19.32
C ILE A 134 -6.58 8.17 -19.88
N THR A 135 -6.46 8.09 -21.20
CA THR A 135 -5.94 6.93 -21.94
C THR A 135 -4.85 7.34 -22.95
N PRO A 136 -3.59 7.54 -22.51
CA PRO A 136 -2.47 7.90 -23.39
C PRO A 136 -2.03 6.77 -24.35
N GLY A 137 -2.57 5.57 -24.21
CA GLY A 137 -2.24 4.38 -24.99
C GLY A 137 -0.89 3.76 -24.58
N PRO A 138 -0.52 2.62 -25.20
CA PRO A 138 0.68 1.88 -24.85
C PRO A 138 1.98 2.61 -25.22
N ARG A 139 3.05 2.28 -24.52
CA ARG A 139 4.44 2.68 -24.81
C ARG A 139 5.33 1.44 -24.80
N SER A 140 6.29 1.42 -25.72
CA SER A 140 7.24 0.32 -25.87
C SER A 140 8.68 0.83 -25.80
N ILE A 141 9.56 0.04 -25.18
CA ILE A 141 10.98 0.37 -25.00
C ILE A 141 11.82 -0.91 -25.03
N ASN A 142 12.94 -0.90 -25.76
CA ASN A 142 13.71 -2.10 -26.06
C ASN A 142 15.24 -1.88 -26.09
N THR A 143 15.70 -0.71 -25.64
CA THR A 143 17.12 -0.34 -25.64
C THR A 143 17.58 -0.13 -24.20
N PRO A 144 18.73 -0.65 -23.76
CA PRO A 144 19.30 -0.35 -22.43
C PRO A 144 19.60 1.14 -22.24
N SER A 145 19.59 1.61 -20.98
CA SER A 145 19.88 3.01 -20.61
C SER A 145 19.06 4.04 -21.41
N SER A 146 17.81 3.72 -21.72
CA SER A 146 16.96 4.52 -22.60
C SER A 146 15.88 5.24 -21.81
N TYR A 147 15.66 6.50 -22.16
CA TYR A 147 14.62 7.40 -21.66
C TYR A 147 14.43 8.52 -22.68
N GLY A 148 13.25 9.14 -22.71
CA GLY A 148 12.95 10.14 -23.73
C GLY A 148 11.46 10.47 -23.85
N PRO A 149 11.10 11.59 -24.51
CA PRO A 149 9.71 12.02 -24.69
C PRO A 149 8.78 10.98 -25.32
N GLU A 150 9.31 10.12 -26.20
CA GLU A 150 8.59 9.04 -26.86
C GLU A 150 8.11 7.94 -25.90
N TYR A 151 8.78 7.79 -24.74
CA TYR A 151 8.42 6.82 -23.71
C TYR A 151 7.52 7.41 -22.62
N GLN A 152 7.08 8.67 -22.78
CA GLN A 152 6.18 9.33 -21.84
C GLN A 152 4.72 9.04 -22.20
N PHE A 153 3.91 8.78 -21.18
CA PHE A 153 2.47 8.55 -21.30
C PHE A 153 1.70 9.86 -21.49
N ARG A 154 2.03 10.60 -22.56
CA ARG A 154 1.34 11.82 -23.03
C ARG A 154 0.20 11.49 -23.98
N GLY A 155 -0.73 12.42 -24.16
CA GLY A 155 -1.86 12.31 -25.09
C GLY A 155 -3.16 11.81 -24.47
N GLY A 156 -3.11 11.32 -23.23
CA GLY A 156 -4.31 11.12 -22.40
C GLY A 156 -4.88 12.47 -21.96
N LYS A 157 -6.20 12.62 -22.03
CA LYS A 157 -6.88 13.87 -21.71
C LYS A 157 -8.07 13.63 -20.79
N PHE A 158 -8.34 14.60 -19.92
CA PHE A 158 -9.59 14.71 -19.17
C PHE A 158 -10.28 16.01 -19.55
N MET A 159 -11.50 15.95 -20.10
CA MET A 159 -12.27 17.12 -20.53
C MET A 159 -11.44 18.07 -21.44
N GLY A 160 -10.61 17.51 -22.32
CA GLY A 160 -9.70 18.24 -23.22
C GLY A 160 -8.36 18.67 -22.61
N ILE A 161 -8.17 18.56 -21.29
CA ILE A 161 -6.94 18.91 -20.56
C ILE A 161 -5.95 17.76 -20.65
N ASP A 162 -4.70 18.03 -21.04
CA ASP A 162 -3.64 17.02 -21.07
C ASP A 162 -3.24 16.57 -19.66
N VAL A 163 -3.24 15.25 -19.44
CA VAL A 163 -2.85 14.62 -18.17
C VAL A 163 -1.83 13.52 -18.44
N PRO A 164 -0.53 13.80 -18.32
CA PRO A 164 0.51 12.77 -18.43
C PRO A 164 0.42 11.78 -17.26
N LEU A 165 0.52 10.47 -17.54
CA LEU A 165 0.42 9.42 -16.52
C LEU A 165 1.76 8.83 -16.07
N GLY A 166 2.89 9.37 -16.56
CA GLY A 166 4.23 8.93 -16.21
C GLY A 166 5.12 8.65 -17.42
N GLU A 167 6.13 7.79 -17.25
CA GLU A 167 7.11 7.46 -18.28
C GLU A 167 7.78 6.10 -18.07
N LEU A 168 8.33 5.55 -19.15
CA LEU A 168 9.20 4.37 -19.10
C LEU A 168 10.67 4.76 -19.22
N ARG A 169 11.52 4.03 -18.50
CA ARG A 169 12.97 4.03 -18.71
C ARG A 169 13.49 2.60 -18.67
N THR A 170 14.73 2.40 -19.08
CA THR A 170 15.46 1.16 -18.87
C THR A 170 16.78 1.39 -18.14
N ASP A 171 17.17 0.43 -17.32
CA ASP A 171 18.49 0.43 -16.70
C ASP A 171 19.59 0.01 -17.70
N SER A 172 20.84 -0.06 -17.23
CA SER A 172 22.00 -0.45 -18.05
C SER A 172 21.95 -1.85 -18.67
N THR A 173 21.07 -2.73 -18.18
CA THR A 173 20.89 -4.11 -18.64
C THR A 173 19.55 -4.33 -19.35
N GLY A 174 18.74 -3.27 -19.50
CA GLY A 174 17.43 -3.35 -20.14
C GLY A 174 16.28 -3.76 -19.20
N ARG A 175 16.47 -3.74 -17.88
CA ARG A 175 15.35 -3.86 -16.93
C ARG A 175 14.42 -2.67 -17.09
N LEU A 176 13.13 -2.90 -16.96
CA LEU A 176 12.13 -1.86 -17.14
C LEU A 176 11.94 -1.07 -15.85
N LEU A 177 11.94 0.24 -15.96
CA LEU A 177 11.60 1.17 -14.89
C LEU A 177 10.30 1.89 -15.27
N VAL A 178 9.25 1.72 -14.48
CA VAL A 178 7.96 2.40 -14.70
C VAL A 178 7.78 3.51 -13.66
N PHE A 179 7.71 4.74 -14.16
CA PHE A 179 7.47 5.94 -13.36
C PHE A 179 6.00 6.31 -13.45
N GLY A 180 5.41 6.70 -12.31
CA GLY A 180 4.09 7.30 -12.27
C GLY A 180 4.07 8.78 -12.68
N GLY A 181 2.87 9.38 -12.55
CA GLY A 181 2.65 10.82 -12.64
C GLY A 181 3.37 11.63 -11.56
N HIS A 182 3.14 12.94 -11.56
CA HIS A 182 3.79 13.88 -10.65
C HIS A 182 2.92 14.29 -9.45
N GLY A 183 1.79 13.62 -9.25
CA GLY A 183 0.86 13.86 -8.14
C GLY A 183 -0.07 15.05 -8.41
N LYS A 184 -0.24 15.42 -9.68
CA LYS A 184 -1.09 16.54 -10.07
C LYS A 184 -2.56 16.14 -10.05
N SER A 185 -3.38 17.02 -9.49
CA SER A 185 -4.84 16.91 -9.52
C SER A 185 -5.47 18.27 -9.73
N ALA A 186 -6.61 18.32 -10.40
CA ALA A 186 -7.36 19.57 -10.59
C ALA A 186 -8.82 19.29 -10.94
N SER A 187 -9.66 20.32 -10.79
CA SER A 187 -11.00 20.34 -11.39
C SER A 187 -10.97 21.00 -12.77
N TYR A 188 -11.70 20.44 -13.75
CA TYR A 188 -11.87 21.08 -15.06
C TYR A 188 -12.73 22.36 -15.00
N ASP A 189 -13.60 22.49 -13.99
CA ASP A 189 -14.51 23.62 -13.82
C ASP A 189 -14.12 24.55 -12.66
N GLY A 190 -12.98 24.29 -12.01
CA GLY A 190 -12.45 25.10 -10.91
C GLY A 190 -13.20 24.98 -9.58
N LYS A 191 -14.15 24.04 -9.44
CA LYS A 191 -14.82 23.80 -8.16
C LYS A 191 -13.89 23.15 -7.13
N PRO A 192 -13.98 23.53 -5.85
CA PRO A 192 -13.21 22.90 -4.79
C PRO A 192 -13.67 21.44 -4.56
N PRO A 193 -12.81 20.57 -4.01
CA PRO A 193 -13.25 19.28 -3.51
C PRO A 193 -14.18 19.48 -2.30
N THR A 194 -15.11 18.56 -2.08
CA THR A 194 -16.09 18.65 -0.98
C THR A 194 -16.25 17.34 -0.21
N THR A 195 -15.80 16.22 -0.78
CA THR A 195 -15.85 14.91 -0.12
C THR A 195 -14.48 14.23 -0.18
N PHE A 196 -14.31 13.20 0.64
CA PHE A 196 -13.06 12.45 0.69
C PHE A 196 -12.82 11.63 -0.60
N ALA A 197 -13.86 11.08 -1.22
CA ALA A 197 -13.72 10.14 -2.34
C ALA A 197 -14.34 10.59 -3.67
N ASN A 198 -15.46 11.32 -3.65
CA ASN A 198 -16.32 11.52 -4.82
C ASN A 198 -16.46 13.02 -5.13
N ASN A 199 -15.64 13.51 -6.05
CA ASN A 199 -15.66 14.92 -6.47
C ASN A 199 -15.87 15.01 -7.99
N ASP A 200 -17.08 15.35 -8.40
CA ASP A 200 -17.39 15.59 -9.82
C ASP A 200 -16.55 16.75 -10.37
N GLY A 201 -16.08 16.58 -11.60
CA GLY A 201 -15.22 17.49 -12.32
C GLY A 201 -13.72 17.36 -12.04
N TRP A 202 -13.32 16.45 -11.15
CA TRP A 202 -11.92 16.25 -10.80
C TRP A 202 -11.22 15.14 -11.59
N TYR A 203 -9.92 15.32 -11.77
CA TYR A 203 -8.98 14.31 -12.24
C TYR A 203 -7.71 14.27 -11.38
N ASP A 204 -6.98 13.17 -11.47
CA ASP A 204 -5.61 13.02 -10.95
C ASP A 204 -4.73 12.25 -11.94
N ASP A 205 -3.43 12.15 -11.67
CA ASP A 205 -2.44 11.48 -12.50
C ASP A 205 -1.94 10.14 -11.91
N THR A 206 -2.71 9.55 -10.98
CA THR A 206 -2.55 8.13 -10.65
C THR A 206 -3.05 7.27 -11.80
N SER A 207 -2.66 6.00 -11.84
CA SER A 207 -3.04 5.09 -12.93
C SER A 207 -2.69 3.66 -12.60
N ASP A 208 -3.09 2.74 -13.47
CA ASP A 208 -2.58 1.38 -13.47
C ASP A 208 -2.66 0.80 -14.87
N GLY A 209 -1.97 -0.32 -15.09
CA GLY A 209 -2.19 -1.11 -16.28
C GLY A 209 -1.17 -2.22 -16.54
N PRO A 210 -1.34 -2.96 -17.65
CA PRO A 210 -0.56 -4.13 -17.96
C PRO A 210 0.90 -3.79 -18.30
N VAL A 211 1.80 -4.65 -17.84
CA VAL A 211 3.22 -4.70 -18.21
C VAL A 211 3.46 -6.01 -18.95
N THR A 212 3.87 -5.91 -20.21
CA THR A 212 4.09 -7.06 -21.10
C THR A 212 5.47 -6.98 -21.74
N ALA A 213 5.97 -8.10 -22.25
CA ALA A 213 7.23 -8.13 -22.98
C ALA A 213 7.21 -9.15 -24.11
N SER A 214 7.86 -8.81 -25.22
CA SER A 214 8.26 -9.76 -26.27
C SER A 214 9.72 -10.14 -26.03
N VAL A 215 9.98 -11.43 -25.83
CA VAL A 215 11.32 -11.96 -25.58
C VAL A 215 11.73 -12.93 -26.68
N VAL A 216 12.87 -12.67 -27.30
CA VAL A 216 13.55 -13.61 -28.21
C VAL A 216 14.85 -14.04 -27.55
N PHE A 217 14.94 -15.32 -27.21
CA PHE A 217 16.08 -15.91 -26.51
C PHE A 217 16.71 -17.00 -27.39
N ASN A 218 18.01 -16.87 -27.70
CA ASN A 218 18.73 -17.74 -28.64
C ASN A 218 18.00 -17.89 -29.99
N GLY A 219 17.43 -16.79 -30.49
CA GLY A 219 16.66 -16.78 -31.74
C GLY A 219 15.25 -17.39 -31.66
N ARG A 220 14.82 -17.88 -30.49
CA ARG A 220 13.48 -18.43 -30.27
C ARG A 220 12.62 -17.45 -29.46
N LYS A 221 11.39 -17.22 -29.91
CA LYS A 221 10.40 -16.46 -29.13
C LYS A 221 9.94 -17.25 -27.90
N LEU A 222 9.96 -16.63 -26.73
CA LEU A 222 9.41 -17.19 -25.50
C LEU A 222 7.98 -16.71 -25.25
N ASP A 223 7.16 -17.57 -24.65
CA ASP A 223 5.92 -17.14 -24.01
C ASP A 223 6.27 -16.44 -22.69
N VAL A 224 5.70 -15.26 -22.46
CA VAL A 224 6.00 -14.42 -21.29
C VAL A 224 4.73 -14.18 -20.50
N ALA A 225 4.68 -14.63 -19.25
CA ALA A 225 3.58 -14.29 -18.35
C ALA A 225 3.64 -12.79 -17.98
N PRO A 226 2.57 -12.01 -18.21
CA PRO A 226 2.60 -10.57 -18.07
C PRO A 226 2.47 -10.14 -16.61
N ALA A 227 2.87 -8.92 -16.28
CA ALA A 227 2.68 -8.30 -14.98
C ALA A 227 1.72 -7.11 -15.07
N TRP A 228 1.54 -6.42 -13.95
CA TRP A 228 0.79 -5.17 -13.86
C TRP A 228 1.59 -4.13 -13.08
N VAL A 229 1.29 -2.85 -13.29
CA VAL A 229 1.81 -1.75 -12.48
C VAL A 229 0.64 -0.95 -11.91
N VAL A 230 0.74 -0.58 -10.63
CA VAL A 230 -0.17 0.37 -9.97
C VAL A 230 0.63 1.60 -9.58
N VAL A 231 0.16 2.77 -10.01
CA VAL A 231 0.70 4.08 -9.63
C VAL A 231 -0.16 4.65 -8.51
N ALA A 232 0.39 4.65 -7.31
CA ALA A 232 -0.30 4.99 -6.07
C ALA A 232 0.08 6.39 -5.53
N PRO A 233 -0.64 6.88 -4.50
CA PRO A 233 -0.19 7.99 -3.66
C PRO A 233 1.22 7.78 -3.04
N PRO A 234 1.88 8.85 -2.58
CA PRO A 234 3.13 8.77 -1.85
C PRO A 234 3.11 7.81 -0.65
N ASN A 235 4.29 7.34 -0.26
CA ASN A 235 4.50 6.58 0.95
C ASN A 235 5.16 7.46 2.02
N TYR A 236 4.39 7.97 2.98
CA TYR A 236 4.90 8.83 4.06
C TYR A 236 5.49 8.02 5.24
N GLY A 237 5.45 6.69 5.18
CA GLY A 237 6.15 5.79 6.12
C GLY A 237 6.91 4.69 5.40
N PRO A 238 7.98 5.00 4.64
CA PRO A 238 8.64 4.05 3.75
C PRO A 238 9.05 2.72 4.38
N GLN A 239 9.40 2.73 5.67
CA GLN A 239 9.81 1.54 6.43
C GLN A 239 8.69 0.86 7.24
N GLN A 240 7.47 1.39 7.15
CA GLN A 240 6.32 0.89 7.90
C GLN A 240 5.56 -0.15 7.10
N LYS A 241 5.00 -1.14 7.80
CA LYS A 241 4.06 -2.12 7.25
C LYS A 241 2.79 -2.13 8.09
N SER A 242 1.66 -2.44 7.46
CA SER A 242 0.43 -2.71 8.21
C SER A 242 0.45 -4.12 8.80
N VAL A 243 -0.34 -4.33 9.83
CA VAL A 243 -0.56 -5.64 10.46
C VAL A 243 -1.19 -6.63 9.45
N ARG A 244 -2.00 -6.10 8.52
CA ARG A 244 -2.51 -6.84 7.35
C ARG A 244 -2.06 -6.11 6.08
N THR A 245 -1.08 -6.70 5.40
CA THR A 245 -0.52 -6.17 4.14
C THR A 245 -1.31 -6.67 2.94
N MET A 246 -1.14 -6.02 1.79
CA MET A 246 -1.72 -6.51 0.53
C MET A 246 -1.21 -7.90 0.17
N TYR A 247 0.07 -8.19 0.46
CA TYR A 247 0.63 -9.53 0.31
C TYR A 247 -0.12 -10.57 1.13
N ALA A 248 -0.38 -10.31 2.41
CA ALA A 248 -1.10 -11.23 3.29
C ALA A 248 -2.52 -11.49 2.76
N LEU A 249 -3.25 -10.44 2.34
CA LEU A 249 -4.59 -10.57 1.76
C LEU A 249 -4.60 -11.41 0.47
N MET A 250 -3.68 -11.15 -0.46
CA MET A 250 -3.60 -11.89 -1.71
C MET A 250 -3.11 -13.33 -1.51
N THR A 251 -2.27 -13.58 -0.50
CA THR A 251 -1.85 -14.93 -0.11
C THR A 251 -3.05 -15.73 0.40
N ASP A 252 -3.83 -15.13 1.31
CA ASP A 252 -5.05 -15.73 1.86
C ASP A 252 -6.05 -16.05 0.76
N LEU A 253 -6.27 -15.11 -0.17
CA LEU A 253 -7.11 -15.35 -1.34
C LEU A 253 -6.60 -16.53 -2.19
N ALA A 254 -5.30 -16.59 -2.47
CA ALA A 254 -4.71 -17.66 -3.27
C ALA A 254 -4.89 -19.03 -2.60
N ILE A 255 -4.75 -19.11 -1.27
CA ILE A 255 -4.98 -20.33 -0.49
C ILE A 255 -6.46 -20.72 -0.55
N ASN A 256 -7.36 -19.78 -0.26
CA ASN A 256 -8.81 -20.01 -0.27
C ASN A 256 -9.35 -20.39 -1.67
N ALA A 257 -8.70 -19.91 -2.73
CA ALA A 257 -9.00 -20.29 -4.11
C ALA A 257 -8.33 -21.60 -4.57
N GLY A 258 -7.55 -22.27 -3.71
CA GLY A 258 -6.82 -23.50 -4.04
C GLY A 258 -5.64 -23.30 -5.00
N MET A 259 -5.14 -22.08 -5.14
CA MET A 259 -3.99 -21.74 -5.99
C MET A 259 -2.66 -21.82 -5.24
N ALA A 260 -2.69 -21.85 -3.91
CA ALA A 260 -1.52 -22.03 -3.04
C ALA A 260 -1.85 -22.99 -1.89
N PRO A 261 -0.87 -23.72 -1.34
CA PRO A 261 -1.10 -24.60 -0.20
C PRO A 261 -1.33 -23.80 1.08
N ALA A 262 -2.26 -24.24 1.92
CA ALA A 262 -2.45 -23.69 3.26
C ALA A 262 -1.28 -24.10 4.19
N PRO A 263 -0.74 -23.19 5.02
CA PRO A 263 0.29 -23.53 5.99
C PRO A 263 -0.28 -24.41 7.11
N THR A 264 0.47 -25.44 7.51
CA THR A 264 0.10 -26.36 8.60
C THR A 264 1.06 -26.32 9.79
N CYS A 265 2.22 -25.67 9.62
CA CYS A 265 3.22 -25.44 10.65
C CYS A 265 3.91 -24.11 10.34
N PRO A 266 3.44 -22.98 10.87
CA PRO A 266 4.04 -21.68 10.59
C PRO A 266 5.44 -21.55 11.19
N SER A 267 6.28 -20.73 10.58
CA SER A 267 7.55 -20.26 11.13
C SER A 267 7.30 -19.15 12.14
N PHE A 268 7.93 -19.21 13.32
CA PHE A 268 7.85 -18.08 14.25
C PHE A 268 8.50 -16.84 13.65
N GLN A 269 9.68 -17.01 13.04
CA GLN A 269 10.48 -15.91 12.47
C GLN A 269 9.78 -15.24 11.28
N ASN A 270 9.16 -16.03 10.39
CA ASN A 270 8.72 -15.55 9.08
C ASN A 270 7.21 -15.35 8.97
N ASP A 271 6.40 -15.98 9.84
CA ASP A 271 4.93 -15.91 9.77
C ASP A 271 4.30 -15.23 10.99
N ILE A 272 4.85 -15.44 12.20
CA ILE A 272 4.29 -14.89 13.44
C ILE A 272 4.92 -13.54 13.82
N LEU A 273 6.26 -13.47 13.87
CA LEU A 273 7.00 -12.28 14.25
C LEU A 273 6.65 -11.05 13.39
N PRO A 274 6.45 -11.14 12.05
CA PRO A 274 6.08 -9.96 11.27
C PRO A 274 4.77 -9.30 11.69
N VAL A 275 3.77 -10.09 12.13
CA VAL A 275 2.49 -9.56 12.65
C VAL A 275 2.71 -8.82 13.97
N LEU A 276 3.45 -9.41 14.90
CA LEU A 276 3.77 -8.80 16.20
C LEU A 276 4.65 -7.55 16.05
N LYS A 277 5.61 -7.60 15.12
CA LYS A 277 6.49 -6.48 14.79
C LYS A 277 5.68 -5.31 14.20
N ALA A 278 4.75 -5.58 13.28
CA ALA A 278 3.90 -4.54 12.72
C ALA A 278 3.07 -3.81 13.80
N MET A 279 2.55 -4.53 14.81
CA MET A 279 1.87 -3.89 15.95
C MET A 279 2.78 -2.91 16.70
N CYS A 280 4.06 -3.25 16.87
CA CYS A 280 5.03 -2.39 17.56
C CYS A 280 5.54 -1.24 16.68
N ASP A 281 5.78 -1.48 15.39
CA ASP A 281 6.31 -0.47 14.47
C ASP A 281 5.33 0.68 14.24
N LEU A 282 4.02 0.40 14.29
CA LEU A 282 2.98 1.42 14.18
C LEU A 282 3.03 2.50 15.30
N GLN A 283 3.83 2.30 16.36
CA GLN A 283 4.12 3.34 17.37
C GLN A 283 4.64 4.64 16.77
N TRP A 284 5.34 4.55 15.63
CA TRP A 284 5.95 5.72 14.99
C TRP A 284 4.93 6.54 14.18
N MET A 285 3.73 6.01 13.99
CA MET A 285 2.73 6.54 13.08
C MET A 285 1.40 6.88 13.78
N ASN A 286 1.15 6.34 14.97
CA ASN A 286 -0.08 6.56 15.72
C ASN A 286 0.18 6.52 17.24
N ALA A 287 -0.33 7.51 17.96
CA ALA A 287 -0.07 7.66 19.40
C ALA A 287 -0.73 6.57 20.27
N GLY A 288 -1.86 6.00 19.83
CA GLY A 288 -2.50 4.88 20.52
C GLY A 288 -1.67 3.59 20.43
N PHE A 289 -1.14 3.29 19.24
CA PHE A 289 -0.16 2.20 19.08
C PHE A 289 1.13 2.49 19.87
N ALA A 290 1.57 3.75 19.94
CA ALA A 290 2.72 4.13 20.76
C ALA A 290 2.50 3.87 22.25
N ALA A 291 1.30 4.14 22.77
CA ALA A 291 0.97 3.91 24.17
C ALA A 291 0.81 2.42 24.54
N GLY A 292 0.30 1.59 23.61
CA GLY A 292 0.11 0.16 23.84
C GLY A 292 1.34 -0.70 23.55
N PHE A 293 1.94 -0.52 22.38
CA PHE A 293 2.97 -1.40 21.80
C PHE A 293 4.35 -0.73 21.64
N GLY A 294 4.46 0.55 21.98
CA GLY A 294 5.69 1.31 21.87
C GLY A 294 6.82 0.76 22.73
N PHE A 295 8.05 1.18 22.47
CA PHE A 295 9.22 0.76 23.25
C PHE A 295 9.01 0.98 24.75
N GLY A 296 9.18 -0.07 25.55
CA GLY A 296 8.97 -0.05 27.01
C GLY A 296 7.50 -0.07 27.47
N MET A 297 6.53 -0.13 26.56
CA MET A 297 5.10 -0.18 26.91
C MET A 297 4.62 -1.60 27.22
N PRO A 298 3.46 -1.77 27.90
CA PRO A 298 3.03 -3.07 28.42
C PRO A 298 2.86 -4.19 27.38
N GLN A 299 2.61 -3.85 26.11
CA GLN A 299 2.51 -4.81 25.00
C GLN A 299 3.66 -4.69 23.99
N HIS A 300 4.84 -4.22 24.39
CA HIS A 300 6.01 -4.19 23.52
C HIS A 300 6.49 -5.60 23.18
N PHE A 301 5.98 -6.18 22.08
CA PHE A 301 6.30 -7.55 21.69
C PHE A 301 7.77 -7.74 21.31
N LEU A 302 8.48 -6.68 20.94
CA LEU A 302 9.88 -6.76 20.50
C LEU A 302 10.88 -6.76 21.66
N ASP A 303 10.41 -6.80 22.91
CA ASP A 303 11.28 -7.08 24.05
C ASP A 303 11.95 -8.46 23.88
N PRO A 304 13.28 -8.56 24.01
CA PRO A 304 13.99 -9.82 23.77
C PRO A 304 13.55 -10.99 24.65
N ASP A 305 13.22 -10.76 25.93
CA ASP A 305 12.75 -11.84 26.81
C ASP A 305 11.31 -12.23 26.44
N TYR A 306 10.48 -11.27 26.02
CA TYR A 306 9.14 -11.58 25.53
C TYR A 306 9.17 -12.41 24.25
N LEU A 307 9.95 -12.02 23.24
CA LEU A 307 10.11 -12.80 22.00
C LEU A 307 10.63 -14.21 22.27
N ARG A 308 11.64 -14.34 23.14
CA ARG A 308 12.16 -15.65 23.57
C ARG A 308 11.07 -16.54 24.18
N LYS A 309 10.15 -15.99 24.98
CA LYS A 309 9.04 -16.75 25.57
C LYS A 309 8.00 -17.13 24.51
N LEU A 310 7.65 -16.20 23.63
CA LEU A 310 6.65 -16.39 22.57
C LEU A 310 7.12 -17.40 21.50
N SER A 311 8.43 -17.55 21.30
CA SER A 311 9.00 -18.49 20.33
C SER A 311 9.18 -19.92 20.87
N MET A 312 8.99 -20.17 22.16
CA MET A 312 9.09 -21.52 22.72
C MET A 312 7.79 -22.31 22.49
N PRO A 313 7.81 -23.52 21.89
CA PRO A 313 6.60 -24.26 21.53
C PRO A 313 6.00 -25.08 22.69
N GLY A 314 6.78 -25.33 23.75
CA GLY A 314 6.34 -26.13 24.90
C GLY A 314 5.23 -25.48 25.76
N ASP A 315 4.84 -26.20 26.80
CA ASP A 315 3.72 -25.83 27.68
C ASP A 315 4.01 -24.65 28.61
N ASP A 316 5.29 -24.38 28.91
CA ASP A 316 5.72 -23.34 29.87
C ASP A 316 5.11 -21.96 29.58
N TYR A 317 4.96 -21.62 28.29
CA TYR A 317 4.41 -20.35 27.82
C TYR A 317 3.16 -20.52 26.94
N ALA A 318 2.51 -21.69 26.96
CA ALA A 318 1.32 -21.95 26.15
C ALA A 318 0.17 -20.97 26.44
N GLU A 319 -0.08 -20.66 27.71
CA GLU A 319 -1.11 -19.67 28.08
C GLU A 319 -0.75 -18.25 27.64
N LEU A 320 0.55 -17.89 27.66
CA LEU A 320 1.00 -16.60 27.17
C LEU A 320 0.71 -16.44 25.67
N ARG A 321 1.08 -17.45 24.86
CA ARG A 321 0.77 -17.47 23.42
C ARG A 321 -0.74 -17.44 23.18
N ARG A 322 -1.53 -18.20 23.95
CA ARG A 322 -2.99 -18.22 23.85
C ARG A 322 -3.63 -16.87 24.20
N THR A 323 -3.15 -16.18 25.23
CA THR A 323 -3.62 -14.83 25.58
C THR A 323 -3.36 -13.84 24.45
N VAL A 324 -2.17 -13.87 23.85
CA VAL A 324 -1.83 -13.01 22.72
C VAL A 324 -2.72 -13.33 21.51
N ALA A 325 -2.85 -14.61 21.12
CA ALA A 325 -3.67 -15.01 19.99
C ALA A 325 -5.16 -14.64 20.18
N ASN A 326 -5.70 -14.78 21.40
CA ASN A 326 -7.09 -14.43 21.70
C ASN A 326 -7.37 -12.93 21.76
N ALA A 327 -6.34 -12.09 21.84
CA ALA A 327 -6.50 -10.64 21.79
C ALA A 327 -6.76 -10.13 20.36
N PHE A 328 -6.44 -10.92 19.33
CA PHE A 328 -6.80 -10.63 17.95
C PHE A 328 -8.28 -10.93 17.67
N ARG A 329 -8.89 -10.05 16.87
CA ARG A 329 -10.27 -10.19 16.42
C ARG A 329 -10.40 -11.41 15.52
N HIS A 330 -11.42 -12.22 15.81
CA HIS A 330 -11.79 -13.36 14.98
C HIS A 330 -13.19 -13.13 14.38
N PRO A 331 -13.33 -12.96 13.05
CA PRO A 331 -14.60 -12.63 12.41
C PRO A 331 -15.75 -13.60 12.78
N GLY A 332 -15.45 -14.91 12.85
CA GLY A 332 -16.43 -15.94 13.23
C GLY A 332 -16.98 -15.88 14.67
N ARG A 333 -16.47 -15.01 15.54
CA ARG A 333 -17.00 -14.82 16.91
C ARG A 333 -18.08 -13.74 17.00
N ASN A 334 -18.36 -13.03 15.89
CA ASN A 334 -19.32 -11.94 15.83
C ASN A 334 -19.07 -10.81 16.86
N ASP A 335 -17.81 -10.56 17.20
CA ASP A 335 -17.42 -9.53 18.17
C ASP A 335 -17.30 -8.15 17.50
N ILE A 336 -18.09 -7.19 17.99
CA ILE A 336 -18.15 -5.80 17.52
C ILE A 336 -17.34 -4.83 18.40
N SER A 337 -16.64 -5.34 19.42
CA SER A 337 -15.83 -4.55 20.34
C SER A 337 -14.69 -3.85 19.62
N MET A 338 -14.43 -2.59 19.95
CA MET A 338 -13.27 -1.85 19.43
C MET A 338 -11.95 -2.23 20.13
N ASN A 339 -12.01 -3.00 21.22
CA ASN A 339 -10.83 -3.29 22.06
C ASN A 339 -9.89 -4.37 21.47
N LEU A 340 -10.42 -5.26 20.63
CA LEU A 340 -9.64 -6.36 20.04
C LEU A 340 -8.72 -5.87 18.92
N TRP A 341 -7.59 -6.55 18.75
CA TRP A 341 -6.56 -6.19 17.77
C TRP A 341 -6.86 -6.70 16.36
N PRO A 342 -6.36 -6.01 15.32
CA PRO A 342 -5.69 -4.70 15.41
C PRO A 342 -6.69 -3.56 15.68
N TRP A 343 -6.21 -2.44 16.27
CA TRP A 343 -7.03 -1.23 16.51
C TRP A 343 -7.22 -0.39 15.24
N VAL A 344 -7.60 -1.07 14.16
CA VAL A 344 -7.75 -0.53 12.81
C VAL A 344 -9.22 -0.63 12.40
N TYR A 345 -9.74 0.42 11.77
CA TYR A 345 -11.10 0.41 11.21
C TYR A 345 -11.26 -0.66 10.13
N GLY A 346 -12.48 -1.19 10.00
CA GLY A 346 -12.85 -2.12 8.93
C GLY A 346 -13.68 -1.45 7.83
N ASP A 347 -14.00 -2.20 6.78
CA ASP A 347 -14.67 -1.71 5.57
C ASP A 347 -16.00 -1.00 5.85
N ALA A 348 -16.75 -1.46 6.86
CA ALA A 348 -18.05 -0.92 7.24
C ALA A 348 -17.97 0.22 8.27
N MET A 349 -16.78 0.78 8.52
CA MET A 349 -16.60 1.94 9.42
C MET A 349 -17.67 3.01 9.14
N ASN A 350 -18.25 3.56 10.21
CA ASN A 350 -19.00 4.80 10.09
C ASN A 350 -18.95 5.71 11.32
N ILE A 351 -19.51 6.92 11.20
CA ILE A 351 -19.65 7.85 12.32
C ILE A 351 -21.14 8.15 12.52
N PRO A 352 -21.73 7.80 13.68
CA PRO A 352 -21.12 7.01 14.76
C PRO A 352 -20.78 5.57 14.33
N MET A 353 -19.88 4.92 15.07
CA MET A 353 -19.44 3.55 14.79
C MET A 353 -20.62 2.57 14.74
N PRO A 354 -20.83 1.85 13.63
CA PRO A 354 -21.94 0.92 13.53
C PRO A 354 -21.65 -0.37 14.33
N PRO A 355 -22.67 -0.98 14.96
CA PRO A 355 -22.51 -2.18 15.76
C PRO A 355 -22.47 -3.44 14.87
N VAL A 356 -21.54 -3.49 13.93
CA VAL A 356 -21.35 -4.59 12.97
C VAL A 356 -19.90 -5.06 12.95
N THR A 357 -19.68 -6.34 12.60
CA THR A 357 -18.35 -6.96 12.66
C THR A 357 -17.36 -6.34 11.68
N ASN A 358 -17.84 -5.90 10.51
CA ASN A 358 -17.03 -5.32 9.45
C ASN A 358 -16.63 -3.87 9.74
N ALA A 359 -17.06 -3.26 10.85
CA ALA A 359 -16.68 -1.91 11.23
C ALA A 359 -15.24 -1.83 11.77
N MET A 360 -14.66 -2.96 12.16
CA MET A 360 -13.31 -3.10 12.70
C MET A 360 -12.55 -4.17 11.93
N ASN A 361 -11.25 -3.96 11.75
CA ASN A 361 -10.42 -4.90 11.01
C ASN A 361 -10.13 -6.18 11.80
N ALA A 362 -9.86 -7.26 11.06
CA ALA A 362 -9.28 -8.51 11.52
C ALA A 362 -8.12 -8.92 10.61
N LEU A 363 -7.19 -9.73 11.12
CA LEU A 363 -6.21 -10.39 10.25
C LEU A 363 -6.90 -11.31 9.24
N THR A 364 -6.17 -11.72 8.21
CA THR A 364 -6.67 -12.72 7.25
C THR A 364 -6.98 -14.05 7.93
N GLU A 365 -7.81 -14.89 7.31
CA GLU A 365 -8.12 -16.23 7.84
C GLU A 365 -6.85 -17.07 7.98
N THR A 366 -5.94 -16.98 7.02
CA THR A 366 -4.62 -17.63 7.04
C THR A 366 -3.76 -17.14 8.21
N GLN A 367 -3.65 -15.83 8.43
CA GLN A 367 -2.92 -15.29 9.59
C GLN A 367 -3.52 -15.75 10.92
N LEU A 368 -4.85 -15.76 11.04
CA LEU A 368 -5.54 -16.25 12.24
C LEU A 368 -5.32 -17.75 12.46
N ALA A 369 -5.33 -18.56 11.41
CA ALA A 369 -5.03 -19.98 11.48
C ALA A 369 -3.58 -20.21 11.95
N MET A 370 -2.61 -19.46 11.41
CA MET A 370 -1.21 -19.53 11.85
C MET A 370 -1.04 -19.13 13.31
N LEU A 371 -1.70 -18.05 13.77
CA LEU A 371 -1.73 -17.71 15.20
C LEU A 371 -2.37 -18.82 16.04
N GLY A 372 -3.37 -19.52 15.52
CA GLY A 372 -4.00 -20.67 16.16
C GLY A 372 -3.04 -21.85 16.34
N TYR A 373 -2.27 -22.21 15.31
CA TYR A 373 -1.24 -23.25 15.38
C TYR A 373 -0.11 -22.85 16.35
N TRP A 374 0.37 -21.60 16.25
CA TRP A 374 1.38 -21.05 17.15
C TRP A 374 0.94 -21.08 18.62
N ALA A 375 -0.30 -20.65 18.91
CA ALA A 375 -0.86 -20.71 20.27
C ALA A 375 -0.94 -22.14 20.83
N GLN A 376 -1.09 -23.14 19.97
CA GLN A 376 -1.10 -24.57 20.32
C GLN A 376 0.30 -25.19 20.41
N GLY A 377 1.37 -24.45 20.13
CA GLY A 377 2.74 -24.99 20.09
C GLY A 377 3.07 -25.76 18.80
N GLN A 378 2.25 -25.64 17.75
CA GLN A 378 2.40 -26.33 16.47
C GLN A 378 3.07 -25.41 15.43
N PHE A 379 4.32 -25.03 15.67
CA PHE A 379 5.05 -24.10 14.82
C PHE A 379 6.54 -24.42 14.82
N GLU A 380 7.27 -23.93 13.82
CA GLU A 380 8.72 -24.01 13.78
C GLU A 380 9.31 -22.99 14.76
N SER A 381 9.99 -23.47 15.80
CA SER A 381 10.65 -22.66 16.82
C SER A 381 11.99 -22.10 16.30
N ASP A 382 11.94 -21.36 15.20
CA ASP A 382 13.07 -20.89 14.41
C ASP A 382 13.48 -19.43 14.69
N TYR A 383 13.02 -18.86 15.80
CA TYR A 383 13.39 -17.49 16.18
C TYR A 383 14.90 -17.36 16.36
N ASP A 384 15.48 -16.47 15.55
CA ASP A 384 16.89 -16.11 15.62
C ASP A 384 16.99 -14.58 15.83
N PRO A 385 17.40 -14.10 17.03
CA PRO A 385 17.55 -12.67 17.29
C PRO A 385 18.68 -12.03 16.46
N ASP A 386 19.60 -12.84 15.95
CA ASP A 386 20.73 -12.41 15.12
C ASP A 386 20.45 -12.64 13.61
N ALA A 387 19.20 -12.96 13.26
CA ALA A 387 18.79 -13.18 11.87
C ALA A 387 19.13 -11.96 11.00
N ASN A 388 19.84 -12.21 9.90
CA ASN A 388 20.19 -11.20 8.91
C ASN A 388 19.42 -11.47 7.62
N PRO A 389 18.18 -10.99 7.48
CA PRO A 389 17.41 -11.18 6.27
C PRO A 389 18.08 -10.44 5.09
N PRO A 390 17.88 -10.91 3.83
CA PRO A 390 18.36 -10.25 2.63
C PRO A 390 18.05 -8.75 2.63
N ARG A 391 19.07 -7.93 2.30
CA ARG A 391 18.97 -6.46 2.28
C ARG A 391 18.93 -5.92 0.85
N SER A 392 19.41 -6.71 -0.10
CA SER A 392 19.27 -6.51 -1.55
C SER A 392 18.70 -7.76 -2.21
N ILE A 393 18.10 -7.60 -3.39
CA ILE A 393 17.67 -8.74 -4.21
C ILE A 393 18.85 -9.64 -4.63
N ASP A 394 20.05 -9.06 -4.73
CA ASP A 394 21.27 -9.80 -5.05
C ASP A 394 21.72 -10.76 -3.91
N ASP A 395 21.24 -10.54 -2.69
CA ASP A 395 21.46 -11.44 -1.56
C ASP A 395 20.53 -12.66 -1.58
N VAL A 396 19.49 -12.63 -2.43
CA VAL A 396 18.47 -13.68 -2.53
C VAL A 396 18.89 -14.70 -3.60
N PRO A 397 18.82 -16.02 -3.32
CA PRO A 397 19.07 -17.04 -4.33
C PRO A 397 18.21 -16.84 -5.58
N ILE A 398 18.79 -17.03 -6.77
CA ILE A 398 18.09 -16.82 -8.07
C ILE A 398 16.74 -17.54 -8.14
N SER A 399 16.64 -18.73 -7.56
CA SER A 399 15.40 -19.51 -7.49
C SER A 399 14.28 -18.86 -6.70
N GLU A 400 14.60 -17.96 -5.76
CA GLU A 400 13.69 -17.32 -4.82
C GLU A 400 13.43 -15.85 -5.16
N GLN A 401 14.28 -15.23 -5.99
CA GLN A 401 14.16 -13.81 -6.36
C GLN A 401 12.78 -13.43 -6.90
N PRO A 402 12.11 -14.20 -7.79
CA PRO A 402 10.79 -13.84 -8.30
C PRO A 402 9.74 -13.69 -7.19
N ALA A 403 9.66 -14.67 -6.28
CA ALA A 403 8.72 -14.65 -5.16
C ALA A 403 9.08 -13.54 -4.16
N CYS A 404 10.38 -13.25 -3.97
CA CYS A 404 10.85 -12.15 -3.15
C CYS A 404 10.39 -10.79 -3.70
N LEU A 405 10.52 -10.57 -5.02
CA LEU A 405 10.06 -9.35 -5.68
C LEU A 405 8.54 -9.19 -5.58
N ASP A 406 7.77 -10.25 -5.85
CA ASP A 406 6.31 -10.23 -5.73
C ASP A 406 5.87 -9.88 -4.30
N LYS A 407 6.52 -10.48 -3.31
CA LYS A 407 6.26 -10.21 -1.88
C LYS A 407 6.65 -8.78 -1.49
N ALA A 408 7.85 -8.34 -1.87
CA ALA A 408 8.37 -7.03 -1.52
C ALA A 408 7.51 -5.89 -2.07
N ALA A 409 7.01 -6.01 -3.30
CA ALA A 409 6.13 -4.99 -3.87
C ALA A 409 4.81 -4.84 -3.09
N LEU A 410 4.27 -5.94 -2.56
CA LEU A 410 2.94 -5.99 -1.94
C LEU A 410 2.93 -5.85 -0.41
N GLU A 411 4.03 -6.18 0.28
CA GLU A 411 4.12 -6.06 1.74
C GLU A 411 4.08 -4.61 2.23
N PHE A 412 4.45 -3.68 1.36
CA PHE A 412 4.39 -2.25 1.63
C PHE A 412 3.08 -1.62 1.13
N CYS A 413 2.08 -2.40 0.74
CA CYS A 413 0.73 -1.92 0.44
C CYS A 413 -0.27 -2.33 1.52
N LEU A 414 -1.34 -1.56 1.65
CA LEU A 414 -2.34 -1.72 2.69
C LEU A 414 -3.52 -2.57 2.22
N ALA A 415 -4.06 -3.41 3.11
CA ALA A 415 -5.21 -4.26 2.83
C ALA A 415 -6.46 -3.93 3.66
N ASP A 416 -6.44 -2.85 4.48
CA ASP A 416 -7.53 -2.43 5.37
C ASP A 416 -7.40 -1.04 5.93
N ALA A 417 -8.51 -0.32 6.20
CA ALA A 417 -9.86 -0.65 5.72
C ALA A 417 -9.93 -0.51 4.19
N PHE A 418 -10.86 -1.18 3.50
CA PHE A 418 -11.22 -0.78 2.15
C PHE A 418 -12.33 0.28 2.17
N HIS A 419 -11.93 1.52 2.50
CA HIS A 419 -12.82 2.69 2.61
C HIS A 419 -12.28 3.99 1.97
N PRO A 420 -11.78 4.02 0.71
CA PRO A 420 -11.54 2.90 -0.20
C PRO A 420 -10.21 2.18 0.06
N GLY A 421 -9.26 2.76 0.79
CA GLY A 421 -7.87 2.26 0.91
C GLY A 421 -6.89 3.26 0.30
N CYS A 422 -5.59 2.97 0.32
CA CYS A 422 -4.57 3.89 -0.23
C CYS A 422 -4.16 3.55 -1.67
N GLU A 423 -3.54 2.38 -1.90
CA GLU A 423 -3.03 2.02 -3.23
C GLU A 423 -4.09 1.33 -4.10
N MET A 424 -4.88 0.46 -3.47
CA MET A 424 -5.87 -0.42 -4.10
C MET A 424 -7.03 -0.64 -3.11
N THR A 425 -8.10 -1.27 -3.57
CA THR A 425 -9.31 -1.53 -2.76
C THR A 425 -9.87 -2.94 -2.94
N TRP A 426 -11.03 -3.20 -2.34
CA TRP A 426 -11.70 -4.50 -2.20
C TRP A 426 -11.79 -5.41 -3.44
N PRO A 427 -11.81 -4.94 -4.71
CA PRO A 427 -11.77 -5.86 -5.86
C PRO A 427 -10.61 -6.85 -5.78
N VAL A 428 -9.45 -6.43 -5.27
CA VAL A 428 -8.25 -7.27 -5.20
C VAL A 428 -8.41 -8.53 -4.35
N ARG A 429 -9.43 -8.64 -3.50
CA ARG A 429 -9.74 -9.87 -2.76
C ARG A 429 -10.69 -10.84 -3.50
N HIS A 430 -10.84 -10.71 -4.82
CA HIS A 430 -11.64 -11.62 -5.64
C HIS A 430 -10.81 -12.47 -6.61
N ALA A 431 -10.91 -13.80 -6.47
CA ALA A 431 -10.10 -14.77 -7.22
C ALA A 431 -10.32 -14.71 -8.75
N THR A 432 -11.47 -14.23 -9.21
CA THR A 432 -11.79 -14.05 -10.64
C THR A 432 -10.88 -13.05 -11.34
N MET A 433 -10.20 -12.19 -10.58
CA MET A 433 -9.21 -11.25 -11.11
C MET A 433 -7.87 -11.91 -11.43
N TYR A 434 -7.60 -13.15 -10.99
CA TYR A 434 -6.27 -13.74 -11.01
C TYR A 434 -6.15 -14.88 -12.02
N SER A 435 -4.97 -15.01 -12.65
CA SER A 435 -4.58 -16.15 -13.48
C SER A 435 -3.65 -17.11 -12.74
N GLU A 436 -2.85 -16.59 -11.81
CA GLU A 436 -2.03 -17.31 -10.83
C GLU A 436 -1.94 -16.45 -9.55
N PRO A 437 -1.44 -16.98 -8.40
CA PRO A 437 -1.21 -16.17 -7.22
C PRO A 437 -0.48 -14.86 -7.57
N TYR A 438 -1.00 -13.74 -7.07
CA TYR A 438 -0.44 -12.39 -7.28
C TYR A 438 -0.39 -11.90 -8.73
N ARG A 439 -0.90 -12.64 -9.74
CA ARG A 439 -0.92 -12.18 -11.14
C ARG A 439 -2.35 -11.99 -11.62
N TRP A 440 -2.67 -10.75 -11.98
CA TRP A 440 -3.97 -10.47 -12.55
C TRP A 440 -4.14 -11.07 -13.95
N ARG A 441 -5.37 -11.48 -14.22
CA ARG A 441 -5.82 -11.95 -15.51
C ARG A 441 -6.05 -10.74 -16.40
N HIS A 442 -5.37 -10.68 -17.55
CA HIS A 442 -5.56 -9.58 -18.49
C HIS A 442 -6.81 -9.81 -19.33
N ARG A 443 -7.61 -8.76 -19.51
CA ARG A 443 -8.79 -8.77 -20.37
C ARG A 443 -8.36 -8.65 -21.84
N ALA A 444 -8.81 -9.59 -22.66
CA ALA A 444 -8.53 -9.58 -24.10
C ALA A 444 -9.36 -8.50 -24.81
N ALA A 445 -8.80 -7.89 -25.86
CA ALA A 445 -9.46 -6.83 -26.64
C ALA A 445 -10.79 -7.27 -27.28
N ASN A 446 -10.97 -8.57 -27.56
CA ASN A 446 -12.21 -9.14 -28.09
C ASN A 446 -13.24 -9.49 -27.00
N ASN A 447 -12.95 -9.22 -25.73
CA ASN A 447 -13.85 -9.41 -24.59
C ASN A 447 -13.93 -8.12 -23.74
N PRO A 448 -14.42 -7.01 -24.32
CA PRO A 448 -14.52 -5.73 -23.60
C PRO A 448 -15.44 -5.85 -22.39
N GLU A 449 -15.19 -5.01 -21.38
CA GLU A 449 -16.05 -4.94 -20.20
C GLU A 449 -17.46 -4.43 -20.60
N PRO A 450 -18.55 -5.03 -20.09
CA PRO A 450 -19.89 -4.54 -20.35
C PRO A 450 -20.14 -3.20 -19.64
N ASN A 451 -21.13 -2.45 -20.12
CA ASN A 451 -21.63 -1.27 -19.44
C ASN A 451 -22.60 -1.68 -18.31
N TYR A 452 -22.36 -1.20 -17.08
CA TYR A 452 -23.20 -1.50 -15.90
C TYR A 452 -24.29 -0.45 -15.62
N GLY A 453 -24.53 0.48 -16.56
CA GLY A 453 -25.59 1.48 -16.45
C GLY A 453 -25.26 2.63 -15.48
N SER A 454 -26.28 3.32 -14.99
CA SER A 454 -26.12 4.52 -14.15
C SER A 454 -25.76 4.23 -12.69
N THR A 455 -25.92 2.99 -12.26
CA THR A 455 -25.75 2.54 -10.88
C THR A 455 -25.11 1.17 -10.89
N LEU A 456 -24.05 0.97 -10.11
CA LEU A 456 -23.41 -0.31 -9.92
C LEU A 456 -23.90 -0.93 -8.60
N THR A 457 -24.56 -2.08 -8.68
CA THR A 457 -25.00 -2.83 -7.51
C THR A 457 -23.97 -3.90 -7.10
N SER A 458 -24.06 -4.38 -5.85
CA SER A 458 -23.28 -5.54 -5.40
C SER A 458 -23.49 -6.77 -6.28
N ALA A 459 -24.73 -7.02 -6.72
CA ALA A 459 -25.05 -8.17 -7.57
C ALA A 459 -24.36 -8.08 -8.94
N GLU A 460 -24.32 -6.89 -9.55
CA GLU A 460 -23.61 -6.67 -10.82
C GLU A 460 -22.10 -6.74 -10.63
N ALA A 461 -21.57 -6.11 -9.57
CA ALA A 461 -20.15 -6.10 -9.26
C ALA A 461 -19.61 -7.54 -9.07
N LEU A 462 -20.34 -8.37 -8.32
CA LEU A 462 -19.98 -9.76 -8.00
C LEU A 462 -20.40 -10.78 -9.07
N SER A 463 -21.03 -10.34 -10.16
CA SER A 463 -21.43 -11.25 -11.23
C SER A 463 -20.21 -11.83 -11.96
N TYR A 464 -20.37 -13.01 -12.57
CA TYR A 464 -19.28 -13.71 -13.26
C TYR A 464 -18.66 -12.88 -14.41
N ASN A 465 -19.47 -12.08 -15.10
CA ASN A 465 -19.04 -11.13 -16.14
C ASN A 465 -18.96 -9.69 -15.64
N GLY A 466 -18.97 -9.51 -14.31
CA GLY A 466 -18.82 -8.23 -13.63
C GLY A 466 -17.41 -7.66 -13.75
N PRO A 467 -17.19 -6.48 -13.15
CA PRO A 467 -15.93 -5.75 -13.21
C PRO A 467 -14.77 -6.45 -12.48
N LEU A 468 -15.06 -7.53 -11.75
CA LEU A 468 -14.11 -8.33 -10.98
C LEU A 468 -13.54 -9.52 -11.77
N TYR A 469 -13.89 -9.67 -13.05
CA TYR A 469 -13.31 -10.68 -13.93
C TYR A 469 -12.40 -10.02 -14.95
N ALA A 470 -11.11 -10.37 -14.97
CA ALA A 470 -10.10 -9.89 -15.93
C ALA A 470 -9.98 -8.36 -16.09
N GLN A 471 -8.76 -7.85 -16.04
CA GLN A 471 -8.45 -6.45 -15.86
C GLN A 471 -7.93 -5.82 -17.16
N PHE A 472 -8.23 -4.54 -17.36
CA PHE A 472 -7.76 -3.72 -18.49
C PHE A 472 -7.08 -2.46 -17.93
N PRO A 473 -6.28 -1.71 -18.71
CA PRO A 473 -5.58 -0.54 -18.18
C PRO A 473 -6.51 0.39 -17.38
N GLY A 474 -6.11 0.79 -16.18
CA GLY A 474 -6.87 1.67 -15.29
C GLY A 474 -8.01 1.00 -14.51
N SER A 475 -8.23 -0.32 -14.62
CA SER A 475 -9.36 -0.99 -13.97
C SER A 475 -9.14 -1.28 -12.48
N ILE A 476 -7.91 -1.15 -11.97
CA ILE A 476 -7.56 -1.39 -10.57
C ILE A 476 -7.75 -0.12 -9.73
N THR A 477 -7.33 1.04 -10.22
CA THR A 477 -7.36 2.30 -9.48
C THR A 477 -8.64 3.10 -9.66
N ARG A 478 -9.50 2.74 -10.64
CA ARG A 478 -10.79 3.43 -10.90
C ARG A 478 -11.73 3.52 -9.70
N TRP A 479 -11.58 2.60 -8.74
CA TRP A 479 -12.40 2.50 -7.53
C TRP A 479 -12.01 3.50 -6.44
N MET A 480 -10.79 4.03 -6.52
CA MET A 480 -10.23 4.89 -5.49
C MET A 480 -10.86 6.29 -5.52
N ALA A 481 -10.53 7.10 -4.51
CA ALA A 481 -10.91 8.50 -4.44
C ALA A 481 -10.41 9.31 -5.64
N ILE A 482 -11.20 10.31 -6.02
CA ILE A 482 -10.87 11.31 -7.04
C ILE A 482 -11.08 12.72 -6.47
N PRO A 483 -10.01 13.52 -6.34
CA PRO A 483 -8.59 13.13 -6.45
C PRO A 483 -8.12 12.33 -5.20
N TRP A 484 -7.01 11.60 -5.29
CA TRP A 484 -6.50 10.79 -4.17
C TRP A 484 -6.12 11.60 -2.91
N GLN A 485 -5.77 12.88 -3.07
CA GLN A 485 -5.37 13.79 -2.00
C GLN A 485 -6.48 14.01 -0.99
N THR A 486 -7.74 14.06 -1.43
CA THR A 486 -8.86 14.28 -0.52
C THR A 486 -9.07 13.10 0.41
N ASP A 487 -8.75 11.89 -0.03
CA ASP A 487 -8.75 10.68 0.78
C ASP A 487 -7.60 10.68 1.78
N THR A 488 -6.39 11.03 1.33
CA THR A 488 -5.21 11.15 2.22
C THR A 488 -5.45 12.18 3.34
N ALA A 489 -6.01 13.35 3.03
CA ALA A 489 -6.35 14.38 4.02
C ALA A 489 -7.49 13.96 4.99
N SER A 490 -8.31 12.99 4.57
CA SER A 490 -9.45 12.49 5.33
C SER A 490 -9.13 11.21 6.10
N CYS A 491 -8.02 10.52 5.82
CA CYS A 491 -7.59 9.31 6.51
C CYS A 491 -7.05 9.64 7.91
N ARG A 492 -7.93 9.57 8.93
CA ARG A 492 -7.57 9.89 10.33
C ARG A 492 -7.78 8.72 11.29
N SER A 493 -7.69 9.05 12.57
CA SER A 493 -7.93 8.16 13.69
C SER A 493 -8.77 8.86 14.76
N GLY A 494 -9.27 8.11 15.74
CA GLY A 494 -9.95 8.68 16.91
C GLY A 494 -11.22 9.46 16.57
N TYR A 495 -12.01 9.00 15.60
CA TYR A 495 -13.26 9.68 15.21
C TYR A 495 -14.31 9.72 16.33
N ASP A 496 -14.18 8.87 17.34
CA ASP A 496 -14.90 9.01 18.61
C ASP A 496 -13.92 9.29 19.75
N SER A 497 -13.66 10.58 19.98
CA SER A 497 -12.78 11.06 21.03
C SER A 497 -13.29 10.79 22.45
N GLN A 498 -14.55 10.36 22.63
CA GLN A 498 -15.04 9.89 23.94
C GLN A 498 -14.59 8.46 24.23
N TYR A 499 -14.39 7.65 23.17
CA TYR A 499 -13.80 6.32 23.28
C TYR A 499 -12.29 6.42 23.45
N ASP A 500 -11.59 7.00 22.46
CA ASP A 500 -10.15 7.21 22.48
C ASP A 500 -9.76 8.33 21.48
N PRO A 501 -8.87 9.27 21.84
CA PRO A 501 -8.49 10.37 20.94
C PRO A 501 -7.64 9.95 19.73
N TYR A 502 -7.04 8.75 19.74
CA TYR A 502 -6.09 8.27 18.73
C TYR A 502 -6.52 6.98 18.05
N LEU A 503 -7.50 6.26 18.61
CA LEU A 503 -7.94 4.95 18.14
C LEU A 503 -9.46 4.85 17.97
N PRO A 504 -9.94 3.97 17.08
CA PRO A 504 -9.17 3.24 16.07
C PRO A 504 -8.57 4.15 14.98
N THR A 505 -7.76 3.59 14.10
CA THR A 505 -7.12 4.31 12.97
C THR A 505 -7.40 3.64 11.63
N PHE A 506 -7.34 4.40 10.53
CA PHE A 506 -7.38 3.85 9.17
C PHE A 506 -6.02 3.25 8.75
N TRP A 507 -5.13 4.06 8.19
CA TRP A 507 -3.95 3.60 7.46
C TRP A 507 -2.62 4.18 7.97
N PRO A 508 -2.30 4.04 9.27
CA PRO A 508 -1.18 4.76 9.88
C PRO A 508 0.16 4.46 9.22
N ALA A 509 0.38 3.24 8.69
CA ALA A 509 1.62 2.89 8.01
C ALA A 509 1.90 3.73 6.74
N ARG A 510 0.87 4.23 6.04
CA ARG A 510 1.05 5.07 4.84
C ARG A 510 0.71 6.54 5.05
N VAL A 511 -0.29 6.80 5.88
CA VAL A 511 -0.77 8.13 6.22
C VAL A 511 -0.65 8.27 7.74
N PRO A 512 0.49 8.77 8.26
CA PRO A 512 0.69 8.93 9.70
C PRO A 512 -0.42 9.77 10.35
N ASN A 513 -0.76 9.50 11.60
CA ASN A 513 -1.69 10.31 12.37
C ASN A 513 -0.95 11.17 13.39
N GLN A 514 -0.09 10.55 14.19
CA GLN A 514 0.73 11.21 15.22
C GLN A 514 2.15 10.69 15.15
N VAL A 515 3.12 11.59 15.09
CA VAL A 515 4.53 11.30 14.77
C VAL A 515 5.48 11.88 15.82
N LEU A 516 6.69 11.33 15.89
CA LEU A 516 7.81 11.99 16.58
C LEU A 516 8.37 13.10 15.68
N SER A 517 8.21 14.36 16.09
CA SER A 517 8.73 15.50 15.33
C SER A 517 10.26 15.58 15.41
N GLU A 518 10.89 16.19 14.41
CA GLU A 518 12.33 16.47 14.43
C GLU A 518 12.77 17.33 15.63
N GLU A 519 11.92 18.27 16.05
CA GLU A 519 12.17 19.10 17.23
C GLU A 519 12.23 18.24 18.50
N ASN A 520 11.26 17.36 18.70
CA ASN A 520 11.23 16.49 19.87
C ASN A 520 12.33 15.43 19.81
N TYR A 521 12.63 14.87 18.65
CA TYR A 521 13.81 14.03 18.46
C TYR A 521 15.10 14.75 18.87
N SER A 522 15.29 16.01 18.47
CA SER A 522 16.46 16.81 18.84
C SER A 522 16.57 16.99 20.37
N LYS A 523 15.45 17.25 21.05
CA LYS A 523 15.40 17.29 22.53
C LYS A 523 15.75 15.94 23.15
N VAL A 524 15.25 14.83 22.60
CA VAL A 524 15.58 13.47 23.08
C VAL A 524 17.07 13.20 22.98
N MET A 525 17.73 13.66 21.92
CA MET A 525 19.16 13.45 21.70
C MET A 525 20.06 14.45 22.46
N ASP A 526 19.53 15.58 22.94
CA ASP A 526 20.29 16.58 23.68
C ASP A 526 20.60 16.13 25.10
N THR A 527 21.85 15.71 25.34
CA THR A 527 22.34 15.30 26.66
C THR A 527 22.50 16.46 27.66
N GLY A 528 22.35 17.71 27.22
CA GLY A 528 22.32 18.89 28.08
C GLY A 528 20.97 19.10 28.79
N LEU A 529 19.89 18.52 28.27
CA LEU A 529 18.58 18.53 28.90
C LEU A 529 18.47 17.49 30.02
N THR A 530 17.59 17.75 30.98
CA THR A 530 17.30 16.78 32.04
C THR A 530 16.65 15.52 31.46
N ARG A 531 16.83 14.38 32.14
CA ARG A 531 16.18 13.12 31.74
C ARG A 531 14.66 13.28 31.59
N GLN A 532 14.04 14.03 32.48
CA GLN A 532 12.59 14.27 32.46
C GLN A 532 12.16 15.03 31.21
N GLU A 533 12.88 16.07 30.80
CA GLU A 533 12.59 16.82 29.57
C GLU A 533 12.75 15.96 28.33
N ARG A 534 13.80 15.12 28.28
CA ARG A 534 14.03 14.19 27.16
C ARG A 534 12.93 13.13 27.06
N ILE A 535 12.50 12.55 28.20
CA ILE A 535 11.38 11.59 28.23
C ILE A 535 10.08 12.28 27.79
N ALA A 536 9.81 13.49 28.29
CA ALA A 536 8.64 14.25 27.88
C ALA A 536 8.61 14.49 26.37
N ALA A 537 9.74 14.89 25.77
CA ALA A 537 9.87 15.08 24.33
C ALA A 537 9.67 13.77 23.55
N TYR A 538 10.19 12.63 24.03
CA TYR A 538 10.01 11.34 23.36
C TYR A 538 8.54 10.89 23.34
N GLN A 539 7.82 11.14 24.44
CA GLN A 539 6.41 10.74 24.59
C GLN A 539 5.44 11.71 23.90
N GLU A 540 5.86 12.95 23.65
CA GLU A 540 5.04 13.94 22.94
C GLU A 540 5.03 13.66 21.43
N ARG A 541 3.81 13.43 20.90
CA ARG A 541 3.57 13.20 19.48
C ARG A 541 2.85 14.39 18.85
N SER A 542 3.36 14.86 17.72
CA SER A 542 2.72 15.92 16.92
C SER A 542 1.73 15.32 15.94
N ASP A 543 0.62 16.01 15.68
CA ASP A 543 -0.35 15.60 14.66
C ASP A 543 0.27 15.77 13.26
N TRP A 544 0.25 14.74 12.43
CA TRP A 544 0.88 14.77 11.11
C TRP A 544 0.16 15.73 10.14
N ASP A 545 -1.17 15.82 10.24
CA ASP A 545 -2.00 16.67 9.39
C ASP A 545 -1.93 18.16 9.71
N ARG A 546 -1.14 18.56 10.72
CA ARG A 546 -0.90 19.96 11.09
C ARG A 546 -0.28 20.78 9.95
N THR A 547 0.50 20.14 9.09
CA THR A 547 1.11 20.73 7.89
C THR A 547 0.07 21.30 6.92
N LEU A 548 -1.13 20.72 6.91
CA LEU A 548 -2.26 21.15 6.09
C LEU A 548 -3.01 22.37 6.68
N GLY A 549 -2.70 22.80 7.89
CA GLY A 549 -3.33 23.95 8.55
C GLY A 549 -4.76 23.69 9.04
N VAL A 550 -5.40 24.75 9.53
CA VAL A 550 -6.68 24.67 10.26
C VAL A 550 -7.88 24.65 9.31
N GLY A 551 -8.86 23.80 9.61
CA GLY A 551 -10.15 23.71 8.93
C GLY A 551 -10.19 22.62 7.86
N TYR A 552 -11.21 21.76 7.90
CA TYR A 552 -11.29 20.56 7.07
C TYR A 552 -11.24 20.86 5.56
N ASP A 553 -12.05 21.81 5.07
CA ASP A 553 -12.04 22.18 3.64
C ASP A 553 -10.68 22.73 3.20
N ASN A 554 -10.00 23.48 4.07
CA ASN A 554 -8.64 23.97 3.80
C ASN A 554 -7.65 22.81 3.74
N GLN A 555 -7.79 21.80 4.60
CA GLN A 555 -6.91 20.63 4.56
C GLN A 555 -7.11 19.80 3.29
N LEU A 556 -8.34 19.65 2.80
CA LEU A 556 -8.61 19.01 1.51
C LEU A 556 -7.92 19.77 0.37
N ALA A 557 -8.10 21.10 0.30
CA ALA A 557 -7.49 21.94 -0.71
C ALA A 557 -5.96 21.94 -0.61
N ASN A 558 -5.41 22.08 0.61
CA ASN A 558 -3.98 22.11 0.84
C ASN A 558 -3.33 20.77 0.51
N MET A 559 -3.97 19.63 0.74
CA MET A 559 -3.37 18.35 0.34
C MET A 559 -3.25 18.25 -1.19
N ILE A 560 -4.14 18.85 -1.98
CA ILE A 560 -4.01 18.88 -3.45
C ILE A 560 -2.74 19.60 -3.89
N ASP A 561 -2.49 20.81 -3.35
CA ASP A 561 -1.40 21.67 -3.81
C ASP A 561 -0.08 21.46 -3.04
N ARG A 562 -0.18 20.96 -1.80
CA ARG A 562 0.92 20.90 -0.83
C ARG A 562 1.21 19.49 -0.32
N PHE A 563 0.72 18.43 -0.99
CA PHE A 563 1.10 17.05 -0.65
C PHE A 563 2.63 16.84 -0.52
N PRO A 564 3.51 17.49 -1.32
CA PRO A 564 4.95 17.31 -1.16
C PRO A 564 5.47 17.91 0.13
N GLU A 565 4.74 18.79 0.81
CA GLU A 565 5.19 19.39 2.06
C GLU A 565 4.94 18.48 3.27
N MET A 566 4.09 17.47 3.12
CA MET A 566 3.76 16.52 4.18
C MET A 566 4.99 15.74 4.63
N GLY A 567 5.12 15.53 5.95
CA GLY A 567 6.28 14.87 6.56
C GLY A 567 6.40 13.40 6.18
N ILE A 568 7.63 12.93 6.00
CA ILE A 568 8.00 11.53 5.80
C ILE A 568 8.63 11.03 7.09
N VAL A 569 8.17 9.88 7.58
CA VAL A 569 8.72 9.26 8.79
C VAL A 569 9.96 8.43 8.41
N GLU A 570 11.12 8.92 8.81
CA GLU A 570 12.44 8.40 8.45
C GLU A 570 13.13 7.74 9.66
N VAL A 571 13.93 6.71 9.39
CA VAL A 571 14.69 6.02 10.44
C VAL A 571 15.89 6.88 10.86
N ARG A 572 16.05 7.12 12.16
CA ARG A 572 17.17 7.87 12.73
C ARG A 572 17.80 7.11 13.91
N PRO A 573 19.10 7.34 14.20
CA PRO A 573 19.73 6.79 15.40
C PRO A 573 19.00 7.24 16.67
N GLY A 574 18.78 6.31 17.59
CA GLY A 574 18.25 6.59 18.93
C GLY A 574 19.35 6.53 19.99
N VAL A 575 18.98 6.17 21.22
CA VAL A 575 19.92 6.05 22.35
C VAL A 575 20.13 4.56 22.65
N PRO A 576 21.29 3.97 22.34
CA PRO A 576 21.52 2.56 22.57
C PRO A 576 21.62 2.22 24.07
N ASN A 577 21.15 1.04 24.45
CA ASN A 577 21.20 0.50 25.82
C ASN A 577 20.54 1.40 26.88
N ASP A 578 19.48 2.10 26.49
CA ASP A 578 18.73 3.01 27.34
C ASP A 578 17.34 2.42 27.69
N PRO A 579 16.88 2.51 28.94
CA PRO A 579 15.60 1.92 29.35
C PRO A 579 14.36 2.67 28.85
N ASP A 580 14.49 3.96 28.52
CA ASP A 580 13.34 4.80 28.10
C ASP A 580 13.38 5.13 26.59
N PHE A 581 14.55 5.00 25.96
CA PHE A 581 14.76 5.36 24.56
C PHE A 581 15.25 4.15 23.74
N PRO A 582 14.61 3.84 22.60
CA PRO A 582 15.08 2.77 21.74
C PRO A 582 16.40 3.14 21.04
N PRO A 583 17.19 2.14 20.61
CA PRO A 583 18.44 2.36 19.86
C PRO A 583 18.22 2.96 18.46
N VAL A 584 17.00 2.86 17.94
CA VAL A 584 16.56 3.42 16.66
C VAL A 584 15.20 4.05 16.87
N MET A 585 15.01 5.25 16.31
CA MET A 585 13.74 5.96 16.31
C MET A 585 13.29 6.19 14.87
N GLN A 586 12.00 6.43 14.68
CA GLN A 586 11.53 6.99 13.41
C GLN A 586 10.93 8.36 13.63
N VAL A 587 11.34 9.31 12.79
CA VAL A 587 11.19 10.73 13.01
C VAL A 587 10.68 11.37 11.74
N GLU A 588 9.69 12.24 11.88
CA GLU A 588 9.19 13.03 10.76
C GLU A 588 10.27 14.00 10.27
N ASP A 589 10.54 14.01 8.96
CA ASP A 589 11.58 14.86 8.34
C ASP A 589 11.25 16.35 8.39
N ARG A 590 9.96 16.70 8.38
CA ARG A 590 9.45 18.08 8.47
C ARG A 590 7.99 18.08 8.88
N GLY A 591 7.53 19.18 9.46
CA GLY A 591 6.11 19.40 9.68
C GLY A 591 5.75 20.86 9.91
N GLY A 592 4.46 21.17 9.85
CA GLY A 592 3.93 22.48 10.18
C GLY A 592 3.91 22.79 11.68
N PRO A 593 3.53 24.01 12.07
CA PRO A 593 3.26 24.34 13.47
C PRO A 593 2.09 23.50 14.00
N ASP A 594 2.16 23.08 15.26
CA ASP A 594 1.06 22.37 15.93
C ASP A 594 -0.18 23.26 16.03
N MET A 595 -1.35 22.64 15.81
CA MET A 595 -2.63 23.30 16.04
C MET A 595 -2.89 23.44 17.54
N THR A 596 -3.53 24.54 17.94
CA THR A 596 -4.09 24.62 19.28
C THR A 596 -5.20 23.57 19.46
N LYS A 597 -5.49 23.18 20.71
CA LYS A 597 -6.57 22.22 21.00
C LYS A 597 -7.92 22.65 20.46
N GLU A 598 -8.19 23.96 20.42
CA GLU A 598 -9.45 24.50 19.89
C GLU A 598 -9.50 24.42 18.36
N GLU A 599 -8.41 24.78 17.68
CA GLU A 599 -8.30 24.64 16.21
C GLU A 599 -8.46 23.18 15.78
N ARG A 600 -7.82 22.25 16.50
CA ARG A 600 -7.96 20.81 16.27
C ARG A 600 -9.42 20.37 16.42
N ARG A 601 -10.06 20.75 17.53
CA ARG A 601 -11.45 20.41 17.82
C ARG A 601 -12.41 20.92 16.73
N LEU A 602 -12.22 22.16 16.28
CA LEU A 602 -13.05 22.76 15.23
C LEU A 602 -12.84 22.06 13.88
N THR A 603 -11.60 21.74 13.55
CA THR A 603 -11.23 21.04 12.32
C THR A 603 -11.86 19.64 12.27
N ASP A 604 -11.70 18.85 13.33
CA ASP A 604 -12.29 17.50 13.42
C ASP A 604 -13.82 17.55 13.46
N HIS A 605 -14.41 18.55 14.14
CA HIS A 605 -15.85 18.72 14.15
C HIS A 605 -16.41 19.00 12.74
N ALA A 606 -15.74 19.82 11.94
CA ALA A 606 -16.14 20.10 10.57
C ALA A 606 -16.09 18.84 9.69
N MET A 607 -15.00 18.07 9.78
CA MET A 607 -14.86 16.78 9.10
C MET A 607 -15.98 15.80 9.49
N ARG A 608 -16.20 15.59 10.79
CA ARG A 608 -17.25 14.67 11.30
C ARG A 608 -18.63 15.07 10.79
N ARG A 609 -18.92 16.38 10.71
CA ARG A 609 -20.18 16.89 10.16
C ARG A 609 -20.35 16.50 8.70
N GLU A 610 -19.31 16.60 7.87
CA GLU A 610 -19.39 16.23 6.46
C GLU A 610 -19.55 14.71 6.28
N LEU A 611 -18.82 13.91 7.05
CA LEU A 611 -18.95 12.44 7.05
C LEU A 611 -20.39 12.01 7.42
N MET A 612 -21.02 12.67 8.38
CA MET A 612 -22.44 12.43 8.71
C MET A 612 -23.39 12.93 7.61
N ARG A 613 -23.07 14.04 6.93
CA ARG A 613 -23.94 14.65 5.91
C ARG A 613 -24.06 13.80 4.65
N GLN A 614 -22.99 13.12 4.24
CA GLN A 614 -22.97 12.24 3.06
C GLN A 614 -24.02 11.11 3.12
N LYS A 615 -24.63 10.86 4.29
CA LYS A 615 -25.69 9.86 4.49
C LYS A 615 -27.13 10.40 4.55
N ALA A 616 -27.34 11.71 4.65
CA ALA A 616 -28.70 12.22 4.56
C ALA A 616 -29.17 12.06 3.11
N PRO A 617 -30.33 11.41 2.83
CA PRO A 617 -30.85 11.38 1.47
C PRO A 617 -30.95 12.82 0.99
N ARG A 618 -30.23 13.15 -0.10
CA ARG A 618 -30.37 14.46 -0.76
C ARG A 618 -31.84 14.56 -1.17
N ARG A 619 -32.61 15.36 -0.42
CA ARG A 619 -34.03 15.60 -0.69
C ARG A 619 -34.21 16.40 -1.96
#